data_AF-A0ABD1E1Y2-F1
#
_entry.id   AF-A0ABD1E1Y2-F1
#
_cell.length_a   1.000
_cell.length_b   1.000
_cell.length_c   1.000
_cell.angle_alpha   90.00
_cell.angle_beta   90.00
_cell.angle_gamma   90.00
#
_symmetry.space_group_name_H-M   'P 1'
#
loop_
_entity.id
_entity.type
_entity.pdbx_description
1 polymer ?
#
loop_
_entity_poly.entity_id
_entity_poly.type
_entity_poly.pdbx_seq_one_letter_code
_entity_poly.pdbx_strand_id
1 'polypeptide(L)'
;MIGEDANEQYMKKPSARERQTLCPICYNNITTHFSRHLFRHYPNDAEVKNIVNLKLKSKERKDKIKMLRKRGYFCLNVEKNILNPVRKSMNPNTEYFVCRFCLGHYSKHLFHKHVKKCTSKPKNINNPGKHCLTESQTFLAGVLHKNSEFFQSSRMRKEVFPIMLPDKISPVAKTDSLICLYGESLLNRHKRQQITKMVSNKIREMGLLLAIKTFQKCEGLFDILRPEMFSKLIYATKLISVYEE
;
A
#
# COMPACT_ATOMS: atom_id res chain seq x y z
N MET A 1 -16.26 -52.61 11.33
CA MET A 1 -14.81 -52.58 11.08
C MET A 1 -14.53 -51.40 10.16
N ILE A 2 -13.67 -50.47 10.63
CA ILE A 2 -12.93 -49.45 9.87
C ILE A 2 -13.84 -48.38 9.21
N GLY A 3 -13.94 -47.13 9.66
CA GLY A 3 -12.95 -46.29 10.34
C GLY A 3 -12.11 -45.55 9.31
N GLU A 4 -12.59 -44.42 8.80
CA GLU A 4 -11.74 -43.44 8.13
C GLU A 4 -12.07 -42.04 8.65
N ASP A 5 -11.29 -41.67 9.66
CA ASP A 5 -11.08 -40.30 10.11
C ASP A 5 -10.61 -39.44 8.95
N ALA A 6 -11.47 -38.53 8.48
CA ALA A 6 -11.03 -37.39 7.70
C ALA A 6 -10.24 -36.47 8.64
N ASN A 7 -8.94 -36.76 8.76
CA ASN A 7 -7.94 -35.96 9.44
C ASN A 7 -7.78 -34.63 8.67
N GLU A 8 -8.70 -33.70 8.93
CA GLU A 8 -8.61 -32.32 8.51
C GLU A 8 -7.40 -31.71 9.24
N GLN A 9 -6.21 -31.89 8.63
CA GLN A 9 -4.95 -31.41 9.18
C GLN A 9 -5.10 -29.93 9.50
N TYR A 10 -5.20 -29.64 10.80
CA TYR A 10 -5.29 -28.29 11.33
C TYR A 10 -3.99 -27.54 10.99
N MET A 11 -3.95 -26.91 9.81
CA MET A 11 -2.81 -26.13 9.36
C MET A 11 -2.66 -24.92 10.28
N LYS A 12 -1.80 -25.07 11.29
CA LYS A 12 -1.51 -24.03 12.28
C LYS A 12 -1.07 -22.76 11.55
N LYS A 13 -1.91 -21.72 11.62
CA LYS A 13 -1.60 -20.42 11.01
C LYS A 13 -0.23 -19.95 11.53
N PRO A 14 0.72 -19.59 10.64
CA PRO A 14 2.06 -19.24 11.07
C PRO A 14 2.01 -18.07 12.03
N SER A 15 2.72 -18.21 13.14
CA SER A 15 2.84 -17.15 14.12
C SER A 15 3.44 -15.90 13.46
N ALA A 16 3.24 -14.71 14.01
CA ALA A 16 3.85 -13.50 13.47
C ALA A 16 5.41 -13.54 13.42
N ARG A 17 6.04 -14.58 13.98
CA ARG A 17 7.48 -14.86 13.95
C ARG A 17 7.91 -15.78 12.79
N GLU A 18 6.97 -16.51 12.19
CA GLU A 18 7.18 -17.44 11.08
C GLU A 18 6.77 -16.85 9.72
N ARG A 19 6.17 -15.65 9.73
CA ARG A 19 5.85 -14.96 8.48
C ARG A 19 7.13 -14.49 7.82
N GLN A 20 7.25 -14.81 6.54
CA GLN A 20 8.31 -14.34 5.67
C GLN A 20 8.45 -12.82 5.75
N THR A 21 9.69 -12.34 5.84
CA THR A 21 10.03 -10.93 5.80
C THR A 21 11.27 -10.76 4.94
N LEU A 22 11.35 -9.68 4.18
CA LEU A 22 12.58 -9.32 3.49
C LEU A 22 13.55 -8.71 4.51
N CYS A 23 14.82 -9.08 4.50
CA CYS A 23 15.82 -8.35 5.27
C CYS A 23 16.04 -6.97 4.62
N PRO A 24 15.86 -5.84 5.33
CA PRO A 24 16.04 -4.52 4.74
C PRO A 24 17.51 -4.15 4.46
N ILE A 25 18.47 -4.99 4.89
CA ILE A 25 19.91 -4.75 4.70
C ILE A 25 20.44 -5.54 3.50
N CYS A 26 20.08 -6.82 3.39
CA CYS A 26 20.57 -7.71 2.33
C CYS A 26 19.53 -8.23 1.36
N TYR A 27 18.27 -7.81 1.51
CA TYR A 27 17.16 -8.16 0.63
C TYR A 27 16.88 -9.68 0.51
N ASN A 28 17.45 -10.50 1.39
CA ASN A 28 17.16 -11.92 1.47
C ASN A 28 15.81 -12.18 2.16
N ASN A 29 15.13 -13.24 1.71
CA ASN A 29 13.91 -13.74 2.33
C ASN A 29 14.22 -14.44 3.65
N ILE A 30 13.63 -13.98 4.75
CA ILE A 30 13.80 -14.56 6.08
C ILE A 30 12.45 -15.05 6.59
N THR A 31 12.32 -16.37 6.81
CA THR A 31 11.08 -17.01 7.28
C THR A 31 11.06 -17.20 8.80
N THR A 32 12.23 -17.40 9.42
CA THR A 32 12.35 -17.60 10.86
C THR A 32 13.48 -16.74 11.44
N HIS A 33 13.44 -16.52 12.75
CA HIS A 33 14.54 -15.92 13.52
C HIS A 33 15.11 -14.59 12.98
N PHE A 34 14.28 -13.71 12.42
CA PHE A 34 14.68 -12.40 11.86
C PHE A 34 15.68 -11.60 12.72
N SER A 35 15.48 -11.53 14.03
CA SER A 35 16.40 -10.81 14.93
C SER A 35 17.78 -11.44 15.01
N ARG A 36 17.85 -12.78 15.02
CA ARG A 36 19.13 -13.52 15.04
C ARG A 36 19.88 -13.33 13.73
N HIS A 37 19.16 -13.32 12.60
CA HIS A 37 19.74 -13.01 11.30
C HIS A 37 20.41 -11.62 11.30
N LEU A 38 19.69 -10.58 11.76
CA LEU A 38 20.24 -9.22 11.86
C LEU A 38 21.53 -9.19 12.71
N PHE A 39 21.49 -9.76 13.92
CA PHE A 39 22.61 -9.67 14.85
C PHE A 39 23.85 -10.49 14.44
N ARG A 40 23.68 -11.55 13.65
CA ARG A 40 24.79 -12.39 13.19
C ARG A 40 25.44 -11.87 11.92
N HIS A 41 24.64 -11.45 10.95
CA HIS A 41 25.14 -11.09 9.62
C HIS A 41 25.44 -9.59 9.47
N TYR A 42 24.82 -8.74 10.29
CA TYR A 42 24.98 -7.29 10.22
C TYR A 42 25.32 -6.66 11.59
N PRO A 43 26.33 -7.16 12.33
CA PRO A 43 26.69 -6.59 13.63
C PRO A 43 27.23 -5.15 13.54
N ASN A 44 27.80 -4.79 12.38
CA ASN A 44 28.40 -3.48 12.13
C ASN A 44 27.42 -2.46 11.51
N ASP A 45 26.20 -2.88 11.16
CA ASP A 45 25.17 -1.94 10.71
C ASP A 45 24.78 -1.01 11.87
N ALA A 46 24.71 0.29 11.61
CA ALA A 46 24.48 1.30 12.64
C ALA A 46 23.13 1.11 13.36
N GLU A 47 22.07 0.76 12.64
CA GLU A 47 20.74 0.52 13.23
C GLU A 47 20.74 -0.77 14.05
N VAL A 48 21.39 -1.84 13.57
CA VAL A 48 21.53 -3.11 14.29
C VAL A 48 22.38 -2.96 15.55
N LYS A 49 23.54 -2.28 15.47
CA LYS A 49 24.43 -2.02 16.61
C LYS A 49 23.70 -1.26 17.72
N ASN A 50 22.93 -0.24 17.34
CA ASN A 50 22.07 0.51 18.27
C ASN A 50 21.03 -0.39 18.96
N ILE A 51 20.48 -1.39 18.26
CA ILE A 51 19.52 -2.35 18.84
C ILE A 51 20.21 -3.32 19.80
N VAL A 52 21.43 -3.77 19.47
CA VAL A 52 22.20 -4.71 20.30
C VAL A 52 22.56 -4.07 21.65
N ASN A 53 22.92 -2.79 21.65
CA ASN A 53 23.27 -2.01 22.85
C ASN A 53 22.09 -1.78 23.81
N LEU A 54 20.85 -1.93 23.35
CA LEU A 54 19.69 -1.83 24.23
C LEU A 54 19.59 -3.05 25.15
N LYS A 55 19.16 -2.83 26.39
CA LYS A 55 18.94 -3.90 27.39
C LYS A 55 18.13 -5.06 26.80
N LEU A 56 18.60 -6.28 27.01
CA LEU A 56 17.91 -7.49 26.55
C LEU A 56 16.45 -7.50 27.04
N LYS A 57 15.54 -7.92 26.16
CA LYS A 57 14.09 -8.00 26.41
C LYS A 57 13.38 -6.66 26.68
N SER A 58 14.07 -5.52 26.65
CA SER A 58 13.45 -4.20 26.83
C SER A 58 12.37 -3.94 25.77
N LYS A 59 11.37 -3.12 26.13
CA LYS A 59 10.30 -2.72 25.21
C LYS A 59 10.88 -1.99 23.99
N GLU A 60 11.80 -1.07 24.23
CA GLU A 60 12.48 -0.32 23.16
C GLU A 60 13.20 -1.23 22.17
N ARG A 61 13.94 -2.23 22.66
CA ARG A 61 14.65 -3.20 21.81
C ARG A 61 13.67 -3.98 20.94
N LYS A 62 12.55 -4.43 21.52
CA LYS A 62 11.48 -5.14 20.79
C LYS A 62 10.84 -4.24 19.73
N ASP A 63 10.61 -2.97 20.05
CA ASP A 63 9.98 -2.01 19.13
C ASP A 63 10.88 -1.67 17.94
N LYS A 64 12.19 -1.47 18.15
CA LYS A 64 13.14 -1.27 17.04
C LYS A 64 13.24 -2.48 16.11
N ILE A 65 13.31 -3.70 16.66
CA ILE A 65 13.26 -4.94 15.86
C ILE A 65 11.95 -5.03 15.06
N LYS A 66 10.82 -4.68 15.68
CA LYS A 66 9.50 -4.70 15.03
C LYS A 66 9.43 -3.69 13.90
N MET A 67 10.06 -2.52 14.05
CA MET A 67 10.15 -1.51 13.01
C MET A 67 10.93 -2.03 11.81
N LEU A 68 12.12 -2.61 12.00
CA LEU A 68 12.89 -3.26 10.93
C LEU A 68 12.08 -4.35 10.21
N ARG A 69 11.36 -5.18 10.97
CA ARG A 69 10.51 -6.22 10.39
C ARG A 69 9.35 -5.64 9.56
N LYS A 70 8.74 -4.54 9.99
CA LYS A 70 7.71 -3.85 9.20
C LYS A 70 8.27 -3.31 7.89
N ARG A 71 9.50 -2.78 7.88
CA ARG A 71 10.18 -2.38 6.63
C ARG A 71 10.32 -3.59 5.70
N GLY A 72 10.77 -4.73 6.24
CA GLY A 72 10.84 -5.98 5.49
C GLY A 72 9.50 -6.46 4.94
N TYR A 73 8.42 -6.39 5.72
CA TYR A 73 7.06 -6.69 5.24
C TYR A 73 6.57 -5.72 4.17
N PHE A 74 6.99 -4.46 4.25
CA PHE A 74 6.67 -3.46 3.24
C PHE A 74 7.37 -3.75 1.92
N CYS A 75 8.69 -3.97 1.93
CA CYS A 75 9.44 -4.36 0.73
C CYS A 75 8.88 -5.64 0.11
N LEU A 76 8.54 -6.65 0.93
CA LEU A 76 7.96 -7.90 0.44
C LEU A 76 6.61 -7.68 -0.27
N ASN A 77 5.78 -6.75 0.21
CA ASN A 77 4.54 -6.39 -0.48
C ASN A 77 4.83 -5.67 -1.81
N VAL A 78 5.69 -4.65 -1.80
CA VAL A 78 5.99 -3.86 -3.00
C VAL A 78 6.67 -4.70 -4.10
N GLU A 79 7.61 -5.56 -3.73
CA GLU A 79 8.43 -6.32 -4.71
C GLU A 79 7.79 -7.65 -5.12
N LYS A 80 7.07 -8.32 -4.22
CA LYS A 80 6.59 -9.70 -4.42
C LYS A 80 5.08 -9.83 -4.29
N ASN A 81 4.36 -8.74 -4.05
CA ASN A 81 2.91 -8.73 -3.77
C ASN A 81 2.50 -9.65 -2.60
N ILE A 82 3.41 -9.91 -1.64
CA ILE A 82 3.10 -10.71 -0.45
C ILE A 82 2.76 -9.77 0.71
N LEU A 83 1.46 -9.65 0.99
CA LEU A 83 0.95 -8.78 2.05
C LEU A 83 1.04 -9.44 3.44
N ASN A 84 1.83 -8.82 4.32
CA ASN A 84 1.93 -9.20 5.73
C ASN A 84 1.36 -8.11 6.66
N PRO A 85 0.05 -8.13 6.96
CA PRO A 85 -0.56 -7.12 7.80
C PRO A 85 -0.24 -7.31 9.28
N VAL A 86 -0.22 -6.19 10.01
CA VAL A 86 0.03 -6.19 11.47
C VAL A 86 -1.02 -7.03 12.19
N ARG A 87 -2.27 -6.98 11.72
CA ARG A 87 -3.36 -7.84 12.16
C ARG A 87 -4.09 -8.38 10.93
N LYS A 88 -4.07 -9.71 10.75
CA LYS A 88 -4.78 -10.37 9.66
C LYS A 88 -6.26 -10.43 10.01
N SER A 89 -7.11 -10.08 9.05
CA SER A 89 -8.56 -10.20 9.14
C SER A 89 -8.97 -11.61 8.71
N MET A 90 -10.10 -12.10 9.23
CA MET A 90 -10.69 -13.34 8.73
C MET A 90 -11.43 -13.12 7.41
N ASN A 91 -11.92 -11.90 7.17
CA ASN A 91 -12.57 -11.56 5.91
C ASN A 91 -11.50 -11.37 4.80
N PRO A 92 -11.51 -12.19 3.73
CA PRO A 92 -10.55 -12.09 2.64
C PRO A 92 -10.64 -10.78 1.86
N ASN A 93 -11.80 -10.12 1.85
CA ASN A 93 -12.06 -8.86 1.14
C ASN A 93 -11.59 -7.62 1.93
N THR A 94 -10.86 -7.80 3.02
CA THR A 94 -10.40 -6.68 3.85
C THR A 94 -9.34 -5.86 3.11
N GLU A 95 -9.64 -4.58 2.88
CA GLU A 95 -8.67 -3.63 2.34
C GLU A 95 -7.62 -3.25 3.38
N TYR A 96 -6.36 -3.22 2.97
CA TYR A 96 -5.21 -2.86 3.80
C TYR A 96 -4.50 -1.61 3.27
N PHE A 97 -4.14 -0.73 4.21
CA PHE A 97 -3.44 0.52 3.94
C PHE A 97 -2.10 0.54 4.67
N VAL A 98 -1.08 1.09 4.01
CA VAL A 98 0.27 1.25 4.57
C VAL A 98 0.40 2.56 5.34
N CYS A 99 0.96 2.49 6.54
CA CYS A 99 1.31 3.68 7.30
C CYS A 99 2.62 4.27 6.76
N ARG A 100 2.60 5.50 6.21
CA ARG A 100 3.80 6.21 5.74
C ARG A 100 4.87 6.45 6.81
N PHE A 101 4.52 6.33 8.09
CA PHE A 101 5.44 6.57 9.21
C PHE A 101 6.14 5.30 9.70
N CYS A 102 5.41 4.17 9.81
CA CYS A 102 5.95 2.93 10.37
C CYS A 102 6.01 1.76 9.39
N LEU A 103 5.55 1.96 8.14
CA LEU A 103 5.46 0.99 7.05
C LEU A 103 4.65 -0.27 7.35
N GLY A 104 3.87 -0.26 8.44
CA GLY A 104 2.95 -1.34 8.76
C GLY A 104 1.70 -1.28 7.89
N HIS A 105 1.18 -2.44 7.50
CA HIS A 105 -0.12 -2.59 6.85
C HIS A 105 -1.23 -2.83 7.88
N TYR A 106 -2.31 -2.07 7.78
CA TYR A 106 -3.45 -2.11 8.70
C TYR A 106 -4.75 -2.15 7.90
N SER A 107 -5.76 -2.85 8.42
CA SER A 107 -7.07 -2.86 7.78
C SER A 107 -7.67 -1.44 7.79
N LYS A 108 -8.49 -1.13 6.78
CA LYS A 108 -9.20 0.16 6.64
C LYS A 108 -9.79 0.68 7.96
N HIS A 109 -10.52 -0.18 8.67
CA HIS A 109 -11.17 0.14 9.96
C HIS A 109 -10.18 0.48 11.10
N LEU A 110 -9.00 -0.14 11.12
CA LEU A 110 -7.99 0.08 12.18
C LEU A 110 -6.99 1.17 11.82
N PHE A 111 -6.86 1.50 10.54
CA PHE A 111 -5.81 2.37 10.04
C PHE A 111 -5.91 3.79 10.60
N HIS A 112 -7.12 4.37 10.61
CA HIS A 112 -7.35 5.71 11.16
C HIS A 112 -6.95 5.81 12.65
N LYS A 113 -7.31 4.79 13.45
CA LYS A 113 -6.95 4.70 14.87
C LYS A 113 -5.43 4.55 15.04
N HIS A 114 -4.79 3.76 14.19
CA HIS A 114 -3.35 3.56 14.21
C HIS A 114 -2.61 4.87 13.92
N VAL A 115 -2.94 5.58 12.85
CA VAL A 115 -2.21 6.76 12.39
C VAL A 115 -2.20 7.86 13.47
N LYS A 116 -3.28 8.04 14.22
CA LYS A 116 -3.35 8.96 15.36
C LYS A 116 -2.38 8.62 16.50
N LYS A 117 -2.17 7.33 16.76
CA LYS A 117 -1.34 6.80 17.86
C LYS A 117 0.00 6.21 17.38
N CYS A 118 0.39 6.46 16.14
CA CYS A 118 1.59 5.87 15.57
C CYS A 118 2.83 6.46 16.24
N THR A 119 3.64 5.60 16.85
CA THR A 119 4.86 6.02 17.57
C THR A 119 5.97 6.51 16.64
N SER A 120 5.95 6.12 15.37
CA SER A 120 6.88 6.59 14.34
C SER A 120 6.45 7.91 13.70
N LYS A 121 5.31 8.49 14.11
CA LYS A 121 4.81 9.76 13.55
C LYS A 121 5.62 10.94 14.11
N PRO A 122 6.07 11.89 13.27
CA PRO A 122 6.63 13.16 13.72
C PRO A 122 5.66 13.96 14.62
N LYS A 123 6.21 14.67 15.62
CA LYS A 123 5.42 15.45 16.58
C LYS A 123 4.70 16.65 15.96
N ASN A 124 5.25 17.21 14.88
CA ASN A 124 4.70 18.39 14.17
C ASN A 124 3.49 18.09 13.28
N ILE A 125 3.12 16.82 13.07
CA ILE A 125 1.97 16.47 12.23
C ILE A 125 0.68 16.50 13.06
N ASN A 126 -0.06 17.59 12.84
CA ASN A 126 -1.40 17.80 13.38
C ASN A 126 -2.44 16.98 12.59
N ASN A 127 -3.38 16.40 13.32
CA ASN A 127 -4.55 15.71 12.77
C ASN A 127 -4.29 14.68 11.64
N PRO A 128 -3.34 13.74 11.80
CA PRO A 128 -2.90 12.83 10.74
C PRO A 128 -3.98 11.84 10.27
N GLY A 129 -5.14 11.80 10.94
CA GLY A 129 -6.23 10.90 10.62
C GLY A 129 -7.10 11.36 9.45
N LYS A 130 -7.25 12.68 9.22
CA LYS A 130 -8.28 13.24 8.33
C LYS A 130 -8.19 12.71 6.88
N HIS A 131 -6.98 12.65 6.34
CA HIS A 131 -6.72 12.20 4.97
C HIS A 131 -5.83 10.95 4.90
N CYS A 132 -5.79 10.16 5.98
CA CYS A 132 -4.80 9.08 6.13
C CYS A 132 -4.85 8.06 4.97
N LEU A 133 -6.05 7.67 4.50
CA LEU A 133 -6.19 6.69 3.42
C LEU A 133 -5.62 7.22 2.10
N THR A 134 -5.98 8.45 1.74
CA THR A 134 -5.47 9.10 0.53
C THR A 134 -3.96 9.28 0.60
N GLU A 135 -3.43 9.70 1.75
CA GLU A 135 -1.99 9.82 1.98
C GLU A 135 -1.26 8.47 1.89
N SER A 136 -1.88 7.39 2.38
CA SER A 136 -1.34 6.04 2.27
C SER A 136 -1.17 5.62 0.82
N GLN A 137 -2.20 5.82 -0.01
CA GLN A 137 -2.15 5.54 -1.44
C GLN A 137 -1.12 6.42 -2.15
N THR A 138 -1.07 7.71 -1.83
CA THR A 138 -0.08 8.64 -2.41
C THR A 138 1.36 8.27 -2.03
N PHE A 139 1.57 7.82 -0.79
CA PHE A 139 2.87 7.32 -0.34
C PHE A 139 3.28 6.07 -1.12
N LEU A 140 2.38 5.10 -1.25
CA LEU A 140 2.65 3.86 -1.99
C LEU A 140 2.95 4.14 -3.47
N ALA A 141 2.15 5.02 -4.10
CA ALA A 141 2.40 5.44 -5.48
C ALA A 141 3.79 6.06 -5.66
N GLY A 142 4.22 6.93 -4.74
CA GLY A 142 5.57 7.50 -4.77
C GLY A 142 6.67 6.43 -4.71
N VAL A 143 6.49 5.41 -3.86
CA VAL A 143 7.45 4.28 -3.79
C VAL A 143 7.47 3.48 -5.10
N LEU A 144 6.32 3.24 -5.72
CA LEU A 144 6.23 2.52 -7.00
C LEU A 144 6.85 3.31 -8.16
N HIS A 145 6.76 4.64 -8.13
CA HIS A 145 7.50 5.54 -9.03
C HIS A 145 8.99 5.67 -8.67
N LYS A 146 9.51 4.82 -7.77
CA LYS A 146 10.89 4.88 -7.24
C LYS A 146 11.27 6.26 -6.68
N ASN A 147 10.28 6.99 -6.18
CA ASN A 147 10.40 8.38 -5.75
C ASN A 147 11.11 9.27 -6.79
N SER A 148 10.81 9.08 -8.08
CA SER A 148 11.37 9.87 -9.16
C SER A 148 11.24 11.37 -8.88
N GLU A 149 12.24 12.14 -9.31
CA GLU A 149 12.26 13.59 -9.13
C GLU A 149 11.00 14.25 -9.69
N PHE A 150 10.53 13.74 -10.82
CA PHE A 150 9.25 14.12 -11.41
C PHE A 150 8.09 13.95 -10.41
N PHE A 151 7.93 12.76 -9.80
CA PHE A 151 6.82 12.53 -8.87
C PHE A 151 6.93 13.37 -7.59
N GLN A 152 8.15 13.65 -7.12
CA GLN A 152 8.36 14.46 -5.91
C GLN A 152 8.06 15.95 -6.13
N SER A 153 8.48 16.48 -7.28
CA SER A 153 8.31 17.89 -7.66
C SER A 153 6.94 18.20 -8.29
N SER A 154 6.27 17.18 -8.83
CA SER A 154 4.99 17.29 -9.54
C SER A 154 3.91 17.99 -8.72
N ARG A 155 3.18 18.89 -9.40
CA ARG A 155 2.00 19.55 -8.85
C ARG A 155 0.87 18.56 -8.61
N MET A 156 0.80 17.45 -9.36
CA MET A 156 -0.15 16.37 -9.12
C MET A 156 -0.10 15.86 -7.69
N ARG A 157 1.11 15.64 -7.15
CA ARG A 157 1.28 15.10 -5.80
C ARG A 157 0.79 16.06 -4.72
N LYS A 158 0.99 17.37 -4.93
CA LYS A 158 0.67 18.42 -3.95
C LYS A 158 -0.79 18.88 -4.03
N GLU A 159 -1.31 19.04 -5.24
CA GLU A 159 -2.62 19.66 -5.49
C GLU A 159 -3.70 18.60 -5.74
N VAL A 160 -3.44 17.61 -6.59
CA VAL A 160 -4.48 16.68 -7.09
C VAL A 160 -4.66 15.45 -6.21
N PHE A 161 -3.58 14.75 -5.87
CA PHE A 161 -3.68 13.49 -5.12
C PHE A 161 -4.33 13.60 -3.74
N PRO A 162 -4.19 14.70 -2.98
CA PRO A 162 -4.85 14.86 -1.69
C PRO A 162 -6.38 14.97 -1.78
N ILE A 163 -6.92 15.47 -2.89
CA ILE A 163 -8.37 15.66 -3.08
C ILE A 163 -9.04 14.44 -3.73
N MET A 164 -8.27 13.45 -4.21
CA MET A 164 -8.80 12.22 -4.76
C MET A 164 -9.45 11.36 -3.67
N LEU A 165 -10.57 10.73 -4.02
CA LEU A 165 -11.25 9.77 -3.16
C LEU A 165 -10.35 8.55 -2.89
N PRO A 166 -10.24 8.05 -1.66
CA PRO A 166 -9.43 6.87 -1.36
C PRO A 166 -10.16 5.56 -1.74
N ASP A 167 -10.48 5.42 -3.02
CA ASP A 167 -11.13 4.27 -3.64
C ASP A 167 -10.12 3.34 -4.34
N LYS A 168 -10.60 2.33 -5.06
CA LYS A 168 -9.77 1.40 -5.84
C LYS A 168 -9.23 2.02 -7.14
N ILE A 169 -9.84 3.09 -7.63
CA ILE A 169 -9.47 3.78 -8.88
C ILE A 169 -8.23 4.65 -8.65
N SER A 170 -8.21 5.38 -7.55
CA SER A 170 -7.17 6.34 -7.24
C SER A 170 -5.76 5.75 -7.14
N PRO A 171 -5.50 4.57 -6.54
CA PRO A 171 -4.16 3.98 -6.58
C PRO A 171 -3.73 3.62 -8.00
N VAL A 172 -4.63 3.12 -8.86
CA VAL A 172 -4.31 2.82 -10.26
C VAL A 172 -3.91 4.12 -10.99
N ALA A 173 -4.72 5.17 -10.87
CA ALA A 173 -4.41 6.46 -11.49
C ALA A 173 -3.11 7.10 -10.96
N LYS A 174 -2.82 6.97 -9.66
CA LYS A 174 -1.60 7.53 -9.03
C LYS A 174 -0.33 6.76 -9.40
N THR A 175 -0.44 5.49 -9.76
CA THR A 175 0.71 4.60 -10.03
C THR A 175 1.09 4.57 -11.50
N ASP A 176 0.14 4.84 -12.41
CA ASP A 176 0.43 4.90 -13.84
C ASP A 176 1.16 6.21 -14.22
N SER A 177 2.36 6.08 -14.77
CA SER A 177 3.21 7.22 -15.13
C SER A 177 2.62 8.07 -16.26
N LEU A 178 1.95 7.47 -17.25
CA LEU A 178 1.35 8.19 -18.37
C LEU A 178 0.13 8.99 -17.92
N ILE A 179 -0.72 8.43 -17.06
CA ILE A 179 -1.84 9.16 -16.46
C ILE A 179 -1.33 10.34 -15.63
N CYS A 180 -0.26 10.15 -14.86
CA CYS A 180 0.34 11.23 -14.08
C CYS A 180 0.90 12.35 -14.97
N LEU A 181 1.61 12.00 -16.05
CA LEU A 181 2.13 12.96 -17.05
C LEU A 181 1.00 13.72 -17.75
N TYR A 182 -0.07 13.02 -18.12
CA TYR A 182 -1.27 13.63 -18.69
C TYR A 182 -1.88 14.64 -17.72
N GLY A 183 -2.05 14.27 -16.45
CA GLY A 183 -2.54 15.19 -15.41
C GLY A 183 -1.66 16.42 -15.24
N GLU A 184 -0.34 16.26 -15.18
CA GLU A 184 0.62 17.37 -15.10
C GLU A 184 0.51 18.30 -16.32
N SER A 185 0.35 17.74 -17.52
CA SER A 185 0.15 18.52 -18.74
C SER A 185 -1.13 19.37 -18.70
N LEU A 186 -2.22 18.86 -18.11
CA LEU A 186 -3.45 19.61 -17.90
C LEU A 186 -3.24 20.74 -16.89
N LEU A 187 -2.57 20.47 -15.77
CA LEU A 187 -2.24 21.48 -14.75
C LEU A 187 -1.39 22.63 -15.32
N ASN A 188 -0.53 22.35 -16.29
CA ASN A 188 0.31 23.37 -16.93
C ASN A 188 -0.46 24.24 -17.92
N ARG A 189 -1.55 23.74 -18.51
CA ARG A 189 -2.38 24.49 -19.46
C ARG A 189 -3.25 25.55 -18.79
N HIS A 190 -3.68 25.36 -17.53
CA HIS A 190 -4.55 26.31 -16.86
C HIS A 190 -4.10 26.63 -15.43
N LYS A 191 -3.98 27.93 -15.11
CA LYS A 191 -3.53 28.42 -13.79
C LYS A 191 -4.65 28.58 -12.75
N ARG A 192 -5.89 28.17 -13.04
CA ARG A 192 -7.06 28.38 -12.17
C ARG A 192 -7.16 27.31 -11.09
N GLN A 193 -7.51 27.66 -9.85
CA GLN A 193 -7.63 26.70 -8.74
C GLN A 193 -8.67 25.58 -8.97
N GLN A 194 -9.74 25.84 -9.73
CA GLN A 194 -10.74 24.81 -10.04
C GLN A 194 -10.22 23.70 -10.97
N ILE A 195 -9.06 23.91 -11.59
CA ILE A 195 -8.47 22.91 -12.50
C ILE A 195 -8.15 21.62 -11.77
N THR A 196 -7.77 21.69 -10.49
CA THR A 196 -7.34 20.52 -9.71
C THR A 196 -8.46 19.48 -9.60
N LYS A 197 -9.71 19.92 -9.42
CA LYS A 197 -10.88 19.03 -9.37
C LYS A 197 -11.19 18.43 -10.74
N MET A 198 -11.09 19.22 -11.81
CA MET A 198 -11.25 18.74 -13.18
C MET A 198 -10.18 17.70 -13.53
N VAL A 199 -8.91 17.99 -13.22
CA VAL A 199 -7.79 17.07 -13.44
C VAL A 199 -7.98 15.79 -12.64
N SER A 200 -8.35 15.89 -11.35
CA SER A 200 -8.69 14.73 -10.51
C SER A 200 -9.74 13.83 -11.17
N ASN A 201 -10.82 14.41 -11.70
CA ASN A 201 -11.84 13.64 -12.41
C ASN A 201 -11.28 13.00 -13.68
N LYS A 202 -10.54 13.75 -14.51
CA LYS A 202 -9.96 13.25 -15.76
C LYS A 202 -8.96 12.11 -15.56
N ILE A 203 -8.08 12.20 -14.56
CA ILE A 203 -7.16 11.10 -14.26
C ILE A 203 -7.87 9.89 -13.65
N ARG A 204 -8.96 10.10 -12.91
CA ARG A 204 -9.78 9.01 -12.35
C ARG A 204 -10.57 8.30 -13.45
N GLU A 205 -11.08 9.02 -14.45
CA GLU A 205 -11.68 8.43 -15.65
C GLU A 205 -10.68 7.49 -16.34
N MET A 206 -9.44 7.94 -16.55
CA MET A 206 -8.37 7.10 -17.14
C MET A 206 -8.01 5.91 -16.23
N GLY A 207 -7.89 6.14 -14.93
CA GLY A 207 -7.62 5.08 -13.96
C GLY A 207 -8.72 4.02 -13.90
N LEU A 208 -9.98 4.41 -14.08
CA LEU A 208 -11.11 3.48 -14.16
C LEU A 208 -11.00 2.59 -15.40
N LEU A 209 -10.68 3.17 -16.56
CA LEU A 209 -10.52 2.39 -17.80
C LEU A 209 -9.39 1.36 -17.68
N LEU A 210 -8.27 1.73 -17.05
CA LEU A 210 -7.19 0.78 -16.74
C LEU A 210 -7.62 -0.28 -15.73
N ALA A 211 -8.36 0.11 -14.69
CA ALA A 211 -8.87 -0.85 -13.71
C ALA A 211 -9.80 -1.87 -14.37
N ILE A 212 -10.68 -1.46 -15.29
CA ILE A 212 -11.57 -2.35 -16.05
C ILE A 212 -10.79 -3.36 -16.89
N LYS A 213 -9.67 -2.95 -17.51
CA LYS A 213 -8.80 -3.86 -18.26
C LYS A 213 -8.23 -5.01 -17.41
N THR A 214 -8.18 -4.87 -16.09
CA THR A 214 -7.77 -5.98 -15.20
C THR A 214 -8.87 -7.03 -14.99
N PHE A 215 -10.14 -6.63 -15.12
CA PHE A 215 -11.29 -7.54 -15.04
C PHE A 215 -11.64 -8.16 -16.39
N GLN A 216 -11.30 -7.49 -17.49
CA GLN A 216 -11.63 -7.98 -18.82
C GLN A 216 -10.48 -7.80 -19.81
N LYS A 217 -10.17 -8.87 -20.54
CA LYS A 217 -9.18 -8.84 -21.61
C LYS A 217 -9.69 -7.98 -22.76
N CYS A 218 -9.05 -6.84 -22.96
CA CYS A 218 -9.23 -5.96 -24.11
C CYS A 218 -7.85 -5.60 -24.67
N GLU A 219 -7.71 -5.54 -25.98
CA GLU A 219 -6.42 -5.22 -26.61
C GLU A 219 -6.14 -3.72 -26.45
N GLY A 220 -7.16 -2.88 -26.72
CA GLY A 220 -7.08 -1.43 -26.60
C GLY A 220 -8.19 -0.76 -25.78
N LEU A 221 -8.04 0.54 -25.55
CA LEU A 221 -9.08 1.40 -24.97
C LEU A 221 -10.31 1.50 -25.88
N PHE A 222 -10.09 1.51 -27.20
CA PHE A 222 -11.18 1.58 -28.18
C PHE A 222 -12.12 0.37 -28.08
N ASP A 223 -11.57 -0.81 -27.81
CA ASP A 223 -12.36 -2.03 -27.63
C ASP A 223 -13.36 -1.93 -26.48
N ILE A 224 -13.00 -1.20 -25.42
CA ILE A 224 -13.82 -0.98 -24.23
C ILE A 224 -15.01 -0.07 -24.55
N LEU A 225 -14.87 0.81 -25.54
CA LEU A 225 -15.89 1.77 -25.95
C LEU A 225 -16.90 1.21 -26.96
N ARG A 226 -16.75 -0.06 -27.35
CA ARG A 226 -17.71 -0.72 -28.25
C ARG A 226 -19.07 -0.94 -27.56
N PRO A 227 -20.20 -0.83 -28.27
CA PRO A 227 -21.54 -0.98 -27.68
C PRO A 227 -21.72 -2.31 -26.92
N GLU A 228 -21.15 -3.41 -27.42
CA GLU A 228 -21.25 -4.74 -26.80
C GLU A 228 -20.54 -4.82 -25.44
N MET A 229 -19.59 -3.91 -25.21
CA MET A 229 -18.83 -3.80 -23.99
C MET A 229 -19.47 -2.87 -22.97
N PHE A 230 -20.49 -2.09 -23.35
CA PHE A 230 -21.12 -1.10 -22.50
C PHE A 230 -21.70 -1.72 -21.22
N SER A 231 -22.46 -2.81 -21.32
CA SER A 231 -23.03 -3.47 -20.14
C SER A 231 -21.95 -3.99 -19.18
N LYS A 232 -20.84 -4.50 -19.73
CA LYS A 232 -19.70 -5.00 -18.95
C LYS A 232 -18.92 -3.86 -18.29
N LEU A 233 -18.79 -2.74 -18.98
CA LEU A 233 -18.22 -1.51 -18.44
C LEU A 233 -19.03 -1.00 -17.25
N ILE A 234 -20.36 -0.94 -17.38
CA ILE A 234 -21.24 -0.51 -16.27
C ILE A 234 -21.11 -1.47 -15.09
N TYR A 235 -21.14 -2.78 -15.32
CA TYR A 235 -20.96 -3.79 -14.27
C TYR A 235 -19.61 -3.65 -13.55
N ALA A 236 -18.51 -3.57 -14.31
CA ALA A 236 -17.17 -3.40 -13.76
C ALA A 236 -17.05 -2.08 -12.99
N THR A 237 -17.67 -1.01 -13.50
CA THR A 237 -17.72 0.28 -12.80
C THR A 237 -18.42 0.14 -11.46
N LYS A 238 -19.61 -0.47 -11.39
CA LYS A 238 -20.35 -0.71 -10.13
C LYS A 238 -19.51 -1.48 -9.11
N LEU A 239 -18.78 -2.52 -9.54
CA LEU A 239 -17.88 -3.29 -8.67
C LEU A 239 -16.70 -2.49 -8.12
N ILE A 240 -16.14 -1.57 -8.92
CA ILE A 240 -14.93 -0.82 -8.58
C ILE A 240 -15.29 0.42 -7.74
N SER A 241 -16.34 1.15 -8.11
CA SER A 241 -16.74 2.40 -7.46
C SER A 241 -17.55 2.18 -6.17
N VAL A 242 -17.93 0.94 -5.86
CA VAL A 242 -18.83 0.60 -4.73
C VAL A 242 -20.11 1.45 -4.82
N TYR A 243 -20.64 1.56 -6.04
CA TYR A 243 -21.89 2.25 -6.31
C TYR A 243 -23.02 1.25 -6.06
N GLU A 244 -23.54 1.24 -4.84
CA GLU A 244 -24.87 0.71 -4.56
C GLU A 244 -25.85 1.85 -4.89
N GLU A 245 -26.73 1.62 -5.87
CA GLU A 245 -27.86 2.52 -6.15
C GLU A 245 -28.73 2.71 -4.90
#